data_AF-A0A524C395-F1
#
_entry.id   AF-A0A524C395-F1
#
_cell.length_a   1.000
_cell.length_b   1.000
_cell.length_c   1.000
_cell.angle_alpha   90.00
_cell.angle_beta   90.00
_cell.angle_gamma   90.00
#
_symmetry.space_group_name_H-M   'P 1'
#
loop_
_entity.id
_entity.type
_entity.pdbx_description
1 polymer ?
#
loop_
_entity_poly.entity_id
_entity_poly.type
_entity_poly.pdbx_seq_one_letter_code
_entity_poly.pdbx_strand_id
1 'polypeptide(L)'
;MSRTKNKIEHMLNLALALSLNHYKFYLDAAEAVSSPKTKALLLVLAESEESLAGEIEDMIATGIVDEVEKAADFDEEDSPDETPFALERMDTDPRIYICNKSLEQELKGYTFFLSIAARAKSELVSRLFEYFAHIKREQITKIRRVCETF
;
A
#
# COMPACT_ATOMS: atom_id res chain seq x y z
N MET A 1 -1.17 14.46 -29.84
CA MET A 1 -1.11 14.55 -28.35
C MET A 1 -1.76 13.33 -27.64
N SER A 2 -1.69 12.08 -28.14
CA SER A 2 -2.44 10.94 -27.53
C SER A 2 -1.61 9.80 -26.92
N ARG A 3 -0.28 9.78 -27.05
CA ARG A 3 0.55 8.68 -26.50
C ARG A 3 0.84 8.79 -25.00
N THR A 4 0.80 9.99 -24.42
CA THR A 4 1.20 10.21 -23.01
C THR A 4 0.07 9.90 -22.03
N LYS A 5 -1.18 10.27 -22.35
CA LYS A 5 -2.38 9.89 -21.56
C LYS A 5 -2.45 8.38 -21.34
N ASN A 6 -2.23 7.60 -22.41
CA ASN A 6 -2.30 6.14 -22.39
C ASN A 6 -1.26 5.50 -21.44
N LYS A 7 -0.09 6.13 -21.22
CA LYS A 7 0.95 5.58 -20.33
C LYS A 7 0.67 5.83 -18.85
N ILE A 8 0.21 7.03 -18.50
CA ILE A 8 -0.12 7.36 -17.11
C ILE A 8 -1.33 6.55 -16.67
N GLU A 9 -2.37 6.51 -17.50
CA GLU A 9 -3.55 5.68 -17.28
C GLU A 9 -3.18 4.20 -17.10
N HIS A 10 -2.25 3.67 -17.89
CA HIS A 10 -1.77 2.30 -17.68
C HIS A 10 -1.09 2.10 -16.32
N MET A 11 -0.23 3.05 -15.88
CA MET A 11 0.41 2.97 -14.57
C MET A 11 -0.60 3.09 -13.42
N LEU A 12 -1.59 3.97 -13.55
CA LEU A 12 -2.68 4.10 -12.59
C LEU A 12 -3.53 2.82 -12.53
N ASN A 13 -3.83 2.20 -13.66
CA ASN A 13 -4.53 0.90 -13.67
C ASN A 13 -3.73 -0.21 -12.98
N LEU A 14 -2.40 -0.22 -13.11
CA LEU A 14 -1.55 -1.17 -12.38
C LEU A 14 -1.56 -0.88 -10.87
N ALA A 15 -1.53 0.40 -10.47
CA ALA A 15 -1.64 0.81 -9.08
C ALA A 15 -2.99 0.42 -8.48
N LEU A 16 -4.08 0.67 -9.21
CA LEU A 16 -5.44 0.28 -8.83
C LEU A 16 -5.55 -1.23 -8.65
N ALA A 17 -5.07 -2.02 -9.62
CA ALA A 17 -5.10 -3.46 -9.54
C ALA A 17 -4.33 -3.99 -8.32
N LEU A 18 -3.17 -3.40 -8.00
CA LEU A 18 -2.41 -3.75 -6.80
C LEU A 18 -3.22 -3.45 -5.53
N SER A 19 -3.78 -2.24 -5.41
CA SER A 19 -4.53 -1.85 -4.23
C SER A 19 -5.79 -2.68 -4.03
N LEU A 20 -6.55 -2.97 -5.09
CA LEU A 20 -7.70 -3.88 -5.04
C LEU A 20 -7.32 -5.31 -4.65
N ASN A 21 -6.15 -5.79 -5.09
CA ASN A 21 -5.65 -7.11 -4.66
C ASN A 21 -5.30 -7.13 -3.17
N HIS A 22 -4.67 -6.07 -2.65
CA HIS A 22 -4.38 -5.94 -1.22
C HIS A 22 -5.67 -5.81 -0.40
N TYR A 23 -6.62 -4.98 -0.85
CA TYR A 23 -7.94 -4.84 -0.24
C TYR A 23 -8.63 -6.19 -0.09
N LYS A 24 -8.70 -6.95 -1.18
CA LYS A 24 -9.27 -8.30 -1.18
C LYS A 24 -8.54 -9.23 -0.23
N PHE A 25 -7.20 -9.23 -0.27
CA PHE A 25 -6.39 -10.02 0.66
C PHE A 25 -6.74 -9.71 2.13
N TYR A 26 -6.88 -8.44 2.48
CA TYR A 26 -7.18 -8.04 3.85
C TYR A 26 -8.58 -8.40 4.30
N LEU A 27 -9.59 -8.25 3.45
CA LEU A 27 -10.94 -8.71 3.74
C LEU A 27 -11.00 -10.23 3.95
N ASP A 28 -10.45 -10.99 2.99
CA ASP A 28 -10.43 -12.46 3.04
C ASP A 28 -9.69 -12.94 4.33
N ALA A 29 -8.58 -12.28 4.69
CA ALA A 29 -7.84 -12.57 5.91
C ALA A 29 -8.60 -12.19 7.19
N ALA A 30 -9.30 -11.05 7.20
CA ALA A 30 -10.07 -10.58 8.35
C ALA A 30 -11.26 -11.50 8.68
N GLU A 31 -11.81 -12.17 7.68
CA GLU A 31 -12.84 -13.21 7.85
C GLU A 31 -12.26 -14.50 8.44
N ALA A 32 -11.03 -14.86 8.07
CA ALA A 32 -10.38 -16.10 8.49
C ALA A 32 -9.77 -16.05 9.90
N VAL A 33 -9.39 -14.88 10.41
CA VAL A 33 -8.73 -14.75 11.72
C VAL A 33 -9.72 -14.69 12.89
N SER A 34 -9.41 -15.40 13.97
CA SER A 34 -10.23 -15.38 15.19
C SER A 34 -9.83 -14.29 16.20
N SER A 35 -8.59 -13.80 16.12
CA SER A 35 -8.07 -12.77 17.04
C SER A 35 -8.72 -11.42 16.76
N PRO A 36 -9.45 -10.80 17.72
CA PRO A 36 -10.09 -9.51 17.49
C PRO A 36 -9.10 -8.39 17.14
N LYS A 37 -7.92 -8.39 17.79
CA LYS A 37 -6.88 -7.39 17.55
C LYS A 37 -6.29 -7.50 16.14
N THR A 38 -6.07 -8.74 15.68
CA THR A 38 -5.57 -9.01 14.33
C THR A 38 -6.63 -8.68 13.29
N LYS A 39 -7.89 -9.04 13.54
CA LYS A 39 -9.02 -8.68 12.68
C LYS A 39 -9.16 -7.18 12.53
N ALA A 40 -9.09 -6.42 13.62
CA ALA A 40 -9.15 -4.96 13.59
C ALA A 40 -8.02 -4.35 12.75
N LEU A 41 -6.79 -4.85 12.90
CA LEU A 41 -5.67 -4.44 12.05
C LEU A 41 -5.97 -4.67 10.56
N LEU A 42 -6.42 -5.88 10.20
CA LEU A 42 -6.70 -6.23 8.81
C LEU A 42 -7.82 -5.36 8.21
N LEU A 43 -8.88 -5.07 8.98
CA LEU A 43 -9.95 -4.19 8.52
C LEU A 43 -9.48 -2.75 8.32
N VAL A 44 -8.62 -2.22 9.20
CA VAL A 44 -8.02 -0.89 9.03
C VAL A 44 -7.11 -0.85 7.80
N LEU A 45 -6.38 -1.94 7.52
CA LEU A 45 -5.57 -2.04 6.31
C LEU A 45 -6.44 -2.12 5.05
N ALA A 46 -7.53 -2.90 5.09
CA ALA A 46 -8.50 -2.97 4.00
C ALA A 46 -9.11 -1.59 3.70
N GLU A 47 -9.60 -0.87 4.71
CA GLU A 47 -10.17 0.48 4.54
C GLU A 47 -9.14 1.45 3.92
N SER A 48 -7.88 1.35 4.32
CA SER A 48 -6.79 2.15 3.74
C SER A 48 -6.54 1.81 2.26
N GLU A 49 -6.65 0.54 1.85
CA GLU A 49 -6.56 0.15 0.44
C GLU A 49 -7.78 0.59 -0.37
N GLU A 50 -8.98 0.47 0.19
CA GLU A 50 -10.21 0.92 -0.47
C GLU A 50 -10.16 2.43 -0.74
N SER A 51 -9.70 3.21 0.24
CA SER A 51 -9.49 4.65 0.07
C SER A 51 -8.48 4.94 -1.03
N LEU A 52 -7.33 4.25 -1.05
CA LEU A 52 -6.32 4.43 -2.09
C LEU A 52 -6.84 4.04 -3.48
N ALA A 53 -7.58 2.94 -3.58
CA ALA A 53 -8.22 2.51 -4.83
C ALA A 53 -9.20 3.57 -5.35
N GLY A 54 -10.05 4.12 -4.47
CA GLY A 54 -10.97 5.20 -4.82
C GLY A 54 -10.24 6.46 -5.33
N GLU A 55 -9.18 6.88 -4.66
CA GLU A 55 -8.36 8.02 -5.12
C GLU A 55 -7.75 7.75 -6.51
N ILE A 56 -7.27 6.53 -6.77
CA ILE A 56 -6.70 6.16 -8.08
C ILE A 56 -7.80 6.12 -9.16
N GLU A 57 -8.99 5.62 -8.86
CA GLU A 57 -10.13 5.61 -9.79
C GLU A 57 -10.54 7.03 -10.17
N ASP A 58 -10.62 7.93 -9.19
CA ASP A 58 -10.89 9.35 -9.42
C ASP A 58 -9.83 9.97 -10.32
N MET A 59 -8.54 9.74 -10.05
CA MET A 59 -7.43 10.20 -10.90
C MET A 59 -7.49 9.69 -12.34
N ILE A 60 -7.96 8.45 -12.56
CA ILE A 60 -8.17 7.89 -13.90
C ILE A 60 -9.30 8.65 -14.62
N ALA A 61 -10.37 9.00 -13.90
CA ALA A 61 -11.55 9.65 -14.45
C ALA A 61 -11.35 11.16 -14.71
N THR A 62 -10.75 11.89 -13.77
CA THR A 62 -10.67 13.36 -13.77
C THR A 62 -9.28 13.87 -14.14
N GLY A 63 -8.24 13.05 -13.98
CA GLY A 63 -6.83 13.43 -14.11
C GLY A 63 -6.15 13.62 -12.75
N ILE A 64 -4.83 13.80 -12.75
CA ILE A 64 -3.96 13.74 -11.56
C ILE A 64 -3.64 15.12 -10.94
N VAL A 65 -4.42 16.16 -11.21
CA VAL A 65 -4.01 17.55 -10.89
C VAL A 65 -4.20 17.86 -9.40
N ASP A 66 -5.29 17.40 -8.79
CA ASP A 66 -5.67 17.78 -7.43
C ASP A 66 -4.88 16.98 -6.36
N GLU A 67 -4.51 15.74 -6.66
CA GLU A 67 -3.78 14.84 -5.74
C GLU A 67 -2.27 15.14 -5.68
N VAL A 68 -1.77 15.94 -6.62
CA VAL A 68 -0.38 16.40 -6.61
C VAL A 68 -0.15 17.49 -5.55
N GLU A 69 -1.19 18.25 -5.20
CA GLU A 69 -1.10 19.19 -4.06
C GLU A 69 -0.96 18.43 -2.73
N LYS A 70 -1.65 17.29 -2.56
CA LYS A 70 -1.46 16.39 -1.41
C LYS A 70 -0.05 15.76 -1.39
N ALA A 71 0.49 15.45 -2.58
CA ALA A 71 1.82 14.90 -2.75
C ALA A 71 2.95 15.92 -2.50
N ALA A 72 2.66 17.22 -2.40
CA ALA A 72 3.67 18.25 -2.15
C ALA A 72 4.05 18.37 -0.66
N ASP A 73 3.21 17.86 0.24
CA ASP A 73 3.31 18.08 1.69
C ASP A 73 3.85 16.86 2.49
N PHE A 74 4.20 15.73 1.85
CA PHE A 74 4.79 14.60 2.58
C PHE A 74 6.31 14.68 2.61
N ASP A 75 6.87 14.52 3.81
CA ASP A 75 8.33 14.48 3.99
C ASP A 75 8.91 13.16 3.46
N GLU A 76 10.07 13.26 2.80
CA GLU A 76 10.96 12.13 2.55
C GLU A 76 11.43 11.58 3.91
N GLU A 77 10.71 10.61 4.46
CA GLU A 77 11.14 9.87 5.65
C GLU A 77 11.90 8.58 5.28
N ASP A 78 12.57 8.03 6.30
CA ASP A 78 13.34 6.80 6.26
C ASP A 78 12.53 5.61 5.69
N SER A 79 13.27 4.66 5.09
CA SER A 79 12.70 3.39 4.61
C SER A 79 11.99 2.63 5.74
N PRO A 80 10.85 1.97 5.46
CA PRO A 80 10.14 1.18 6.47
C PRO A 80 11.02 0.04 7.02
N ASP A 81 10.75 -0.39 8.25
CA ASP A 81 11.37 -1.61 8.81
C ASP A 81 10.78 -2.85 8.12
N GLU A 82 11.63 -3.51 7.33
CA GLU A 82 11.28 -4.70 6.54
C GLU A 82 11.46 -6.02 7.31
N THR A 83 11.93 -5.96 8.57
CA THR A 83 12.31 -7.15 9.34
C THR A 83 11.09 -8.03 9.62
N PRO A 84 11.10 -9.33 9.24
CA PRO A 84 10.02 -10.24 9.57
C PRO A 84 9.85 -10.45 11.07
N PHE A 85 8.61 -10.67 11.53
CA PHE A 85 8.28 -10.98 12.92
C PHE A 85 8.51 -12.45 13.21
N ALA A 86 9.30 -12.76 14.24
CA ALA A 86 9.40 -14.08 14.88
C ALA A 86 9.25 -15.27 13.91
N LEU A 87 10.12 -15.35 12.90
CA LEU A 87 10.03 -16.31 11.79
C LEU A 87 9.87 -17.76 12.27
N GLU A 88 10.48 -18.09 13.40
CA GLU A 88 10.39 -19.40 14.05
C GLU A 88 8.96 -19.78 14.49
N ARG A 89 8.08 -18.79 14.67
CA ARG A 89 6.67 -18.99 15.04
C ARG A 89 5.73 -18.92 13.83
N MET A 90 6.22 -18.65 12.63
CA MET A 90 5.38 -18.38 11.45
C MET A 90 4.44 -19.55 11.10
N ASP A 91 4.89 -20.80 11.25
CA ASP A 91 4.08 -21.98 10.91
C ASP A 91 3.16 -22.44 12.05
N THR A 92 3.32 -21.87 13.25
CA THR A 92 2.65 -22.36 14.47
C THR A 92 1.75 -21.31 15.14
N ASP A 93 2.01 -20.02 14.94
CA ASP A 93 1.21 -18.92 15.43
C ASP A 93 0.51 -18.19 14.26
N PRO A 94 -0.81 -18.39 14.07
CA PRO A 94 -1.57 -17.74 13.01
C PRO A 94 -1.49 -16.21 13.02
N ARG A 95 -1.21 -15.58 14.18
CA ARG A 95 -1.06 -14.13 14.30
C ARG A 95 0.27 -13.67 13.71
N ILE A 96 1.34 -14.41 13.96
CA ILE A 96 2.66 -14.13 13.38
C ILE A 96 2.66 -14.41 11.88
N TYR A 97 2.02 -15.51 11.47
CA TYR A 97 1.80 -15.82 10.05
C TYR A 97 1.18 -14.63 9.31
N ILE A 98 0.04 -14.13 9.81
CA ILE A 98 -0.66 -13.04 9.12
C ILE A 98 0.08 -11.72 9.21
N CYS A 99 0.76 -11.43 10.33
CA CYS A 99 1.63 -10.25 10.43
C CYS A 99 2.73 -10.23 9.37
N ASN A 100 3.42 -11.36 9.17
CA ASN A 100 4.44 -11.49 8.13
C ASN A 100 3.84 -11.42 6.73
N LYS A 101 2.65 -11.99 6.51
CA LYS A 101 1.97 -11.91 5.21
C LYS A 101 1.52 -10.49 4.87
N SER A 102 0.96 -9.76 5.84
CA SER A 102 0.61 -8.34 5.64
C SER A 102 1.85 -7.49 5.39
N LEU A 103 2.93 -7.69 6.15
CA LEU A 103 4.20 -7.00 5.92
C LEU A 103 4.75 -7.27 4.52
N GLU A 104 4.72 -8.53 4.08
CA GLU A 104 5.15 -8.92 2.73
C GLU A 104 4.34 -8.22 1.63
N GLN A 105 3.01 -8.12 1.79
CA GLN A 105 2.16 -7.41 0.83
C GLN A 105 2.54 -5.94 0.77
N GLU A 106 2.60 -5.25 1.92
CA GLU A 106 2.88 -3.81 1.92
C GLU A 106 4.27 -3.45 1.44
N LEU A 107 5.28 -4.27 1.74
CA LEU A 107 6.62 -4.09 1.17
C LEU A 107 6.61 -4.23 -0.35
N LYS A 108 5.90 -5.21 -0.90
CA LYS A 108 5.77 -5.33 -2.37
C LYS A 108 5.12 -4.10 -2.97
N GLY A 109 4.06 -3.57 -2.35
CA GLY A 109 3.40 -2.36 -2.83
C GLY A 109 4.29 -1.12 -2.72
N TYR A 110 4.96 -0.95 -1.59
CA TYR A 110 5.94 0.12 -1.35
C TYR A 110 7.04 0.12 -2.41
N THR A 111 7.72 -1.02 -2.60
CA THR A 111 8.78 -1.15 -3.59
C THR A 111 8.25 -0.95 -5.01
N PHE A 112 7.06 -1.48 -5.32
CA PHE A 112 6.44 -1.32 -6.64
C PHE A 112 6.22 0.16 -6.98
N PHE A 113 5.64 0.93 -6.06
CA PHE A 113 5.40 2.36 -6.30
C PHE A 113 6.68 3.17 -6.41
N LEU A 114 7.66 2.96 -5.53
CA LEU A 114 8.98 3.58 -5.68
C LEU A 114 9.65 3.23 -7.01
N SER A 115 9.45 1.99 -7.49
CA SER A 115 9.99 1.55 -8.77
C SER A 115 9.39 2.33 -9.95
N ILE A 116 8.12 2.70 -9.86
CA ILE A 116 7.45 3.53 -10.87
C ILE A 116 7.93 4.96 -10.76
N ALA A 117 7.97 5.52 -9.54
CA ALA A 117 8.43 6.87 -9.28
C ALA A 117 9.84 7.11 -9.87
N ALA A 118 10.80 6.24 -9.52
CA ALA A 118 12.18 6.33 -10.00
C ALA A 118 12.33 6.24 -11.53
N ARG A 119 11.35 5.66 -12.23
CA ARG A 119 11.34 5.52 -13.71
C ARG A 119 10.46 6.56 -14.39
N ALA A 120 9.74 7.37 -13.63
CA ALA A 120 8.86 8.38 -14.16
C ALA A 120 9.67 9.49 -14.83
N LYS A 121 9.24 9.89 -16.04
CA LYS A 121 9.87 11.00 -16.77
C LYS A 121 9.32 12.37 -16.39
N SER A 122 8.22 12.37 -15.64
CA SER A 122 7.54 13.57 -15.18
C SER A 122 7.68 13.60 -13.67
N GLU A 123 8.21 14.70 -13.14
CA GLU A 123 8.34 14.93 -11.70
C GLU A 123 6.99 14.78 -10.99
N LEU A 124 5.93 15.30 -11.61
CA LEU A 124 4.55 15.16 -11.13
C LEU A 124 4.13 13.69 -10.98
N VAL A 125 4.47 12.83 -11.95
CA VAL A 125 4.20 11.40 -11.85
C VAL A 125 5.12 10.74 -10.81
N SER A 126 6.38 11.16 -10.69
CA SER A 126 7.29 10.66 -9.64
C SER A 126 6.70 10.89 -8.25
N ARG A 127 6.31 12.14 -7.98
CA ARG A 127 5.73 12.58 -6.71
C ARG A 127 4.44 11.86 -6.37
N LEU A 128 3.57 11.62 -7.36
CA LEU A 128 2.36 10.85 -7.15
C LEU A 128 2.64 9.41 -6.70
N PHE A 129 3.61 8.74 -7.33
CA PHE A 129 3.95 7.37 -6.95
C PHE A 129 4.78 7.30 -5.66
N GLU A 130 5.56 8.33 -5.33
CA GLU A 130 6.16 8.48 -4.01
C GLU A 130 5.08 8.66 -2.93
N TYR A 131 4.00 9.41 -3.20
CA TYR A 131 2.86 9.53 -2.30
C TYR A 131 2.17 8.19 -2.06
N PHE A 132 1.95 7.39 -3.10
CA PHE A 132 1.41 6.03 -2.92
C PHE A 132 2.36 5.14 -2.10
N ALA A 133 3.67 5.26 -2.31
CA ALA A 133 4.65 4.57 -1.47
C ALA A 133 4.59 5.04 -0.01
N HIS A 134 4.38 6.34 0.23
CA HIS A 134 4.19 6.88 1.58
C HIS A 134 2.98 6.23 2.29
N ILE A 135 1.84 6.09 1.61
CA ILE A 135 0.66 5.38 2.16
C ILE A 135 1.03 3.94 2.56
N LYS A 136 1.77 3.23 1.69
CA LYS A 136 2.26 1.87 2.00
C LYS A 136 3.17 1.84 3.23
N ARG A 137 4.04 2.85 3.40
CA ARG A 137 4.90 3.00 4.59
C ARG A 137 4.07 3.19 5.86
N GLU A 138 3.01 4.00 5.83
CA GLU A 138 2.12 4.17 6.97
C GLU A 138 1.43 2.86 7.35
N GLN A 139 1.00 2.08 6.35
CA GLN A 139 0.42 0.75 6.57
C GLN A 139 1.43 -0.20 7.20
N ILE A 140 2.70 -0.22 6.74
CA ILE A 140 3.78 -0.98 7.38
C ILE A 140 3.97 -0.55 8.83
N THR A 141 3.94 0.74 9.12
CA THR A 141 4.07 1.26 10.49
C THR A 141 2.92 0.80 11.38
N LYS A 142 1.68 0.78 10.87
CA LYS A 142 0.51 0.22 11.58
C LYS A 142 0.70 -1.28 11.86
N ILE A 143 1.21 -2.04 10.88
CA ILE A 143 1.53 -3.46 11.03
C ILE A 143 2.57 -3.65 12.14
N ARG A 144 3.71 -2.93 12.10
CA ARG A 144 4.76 -2.97 13.13
C ARG A 144 4.19 -2.74 14.53
N ARG A 145 3.46 -1.63 14.72
CA ARG A 145 2.88 -1.24 16.02
C ARG A 145 1.97 -2.30 16.63
N VAL A 146 1.18 -2.99 15.81
CA VAL A 146 0.26 -4.03 16.29
C VAL A 146 0.99 -5.36 16.48
N CYS A 147 1.79 -5.77 15.49
CA CYS A 147 2.40 -7.09 15.44
C CYS A 147 3.58 -7.27 16.40
N GLU A 148 4.30 -6.20 16.76
CA GLU A 148 5.35 -6.24 17.79
C GLU A 148 4.81 -6.56 19.19
N THR A 149 3.50 -6.52 19.39
CA THR A 149 2.86 -6.84 20.67
C THR A 149 2.50 -8.33 20.84
N PHE A 150 2.83 -9.19 19.87
CA PHE A 150 2.49 -10.62 19.84
C PHE A 150 3.69 -11.53 20.14
#